data_AF-A0A2A3G6J1-F1
#
_entry.id   AF-A0A2A3G6J1-F1
#
_cell.length_a   1.000
_cell.length_b   1.000
_cell.length_c   1.000
_cell.angle_alpha   90.00
_cell.angle_beta   90.00
_cell.angle_gamma   90.00
#
_symmetry.space_group_name_H-M   'P 1'
#
loop_
_entity.id
_entity.type
_entity.pdbx_description
1 polymer ?
#
loop_
_entity_poly.entity_id
_entity_poly.type
_entity_poly.pdbx_seq_one_letter_code
_entity_poly.pdbx_strand_id
1 'polypeptide(L)'
;MPAAIDTSGCVKRDGLTLLYTGISPYKPPTNGKGRSTQNIRKRIKTHYTGNAAGSTLRLTLGCLVADEVGIELRRVGSGKRYTFHIGETLLSKWMAENALVSWIAHEEPWDLEDRLIASLDVPLNLDGNSRNSFYLQLKAARAAAKRRADDLPVLPNPGVGGR
;
A
#
# COMPACT_ATOMS: atom_id res chain seq x y z
N MET A 1 -5.32 1.40 -15.76
CA MET A 1 -5.39 2.16 -14.50
C MET A 1 -6.50 1.56 -13.66
N PRO A 2 -6.22 1.01 -12.47
CA PRO A 2 -7.22 0.36 -11.63
C PRO A 2 -8.20 1.40 -11.11
N ALA A 3 -9.50 1.22 -11.38
CA ALA A 3 -10.53 2.24 -11.19
C ALA A 3 -10.25 3.55 -11.96
N ALA A 4 -11.29 4.35 -12.23
CA ALA A 4 -11.15 5.63 -12.90
C ALA A 4 -10.50 6.68 -11.97
N ILE A 5 -9.27 6.43 -11.51
CA ILE A 5 -8.47 7.40 -10.78
C ILE A 5 -8.19 8.55 -11.73
N ASP A 6 -8.71 9.73 -11.41
CA ASP A 6 -8.32 10.95 -12.09
C ASP A 6 -6.87 11.28 -11.72
N THR A 7 -6.01 11.34 -12.75
CA THR A 7 -4.59 11.64 -12.60
C THR A 7 -4.20 12.98 -13.20
N SER A 8 -5.19 13.81 -13.57
CA SER A 8 -4.94 15.13 -14.13
C SER A 8 -4.19 16.04 -13.15
N GLY A 9 -4.48 15.93 -11.85
CA GLY A 9 -3.81 16.68 -10.78
C GLY A 9 -2.51 16.05 -10.25
N CYS A 10 -2.22 14.79 -10.62
CA CYS A 10 -1.04 14.07 -10.14
C CYS A 10 0.25 14.64 -10.77
N VAL A 11 1.35 14.62 -10.00
CA VAL A 11 2.67 14.99 -10.52
C VAL A 11 3.11 13.98 -11.59
N LYS A 12 3.57 14.50 -12.73
CA LYS A 12 4.08 13.71 -13.85
C LYS A 12 5.53 14.06 -14.15
N ARG A 13 6.36 13.05 -14.43
CA ARG A 13 7.76 13.22 -14.78
C ARG A 13 8.22 12.05 -15.63
N ASP A 14 8.91 12.33 -16.74
CA ASP A 14 9.48 11.31 -17.64
C ASP A 14 8.45 10.25 -18.09
N GLY A 15 7.21 10.68 -18.35
CA GLY A 15 6.10 9.79 -18.72
C GLY A 15 5.48 8.99 -17.57
N LEU A 16 5.98 9.15 -16.34
CA LEU A 16 5.48 8.48 -15.15
C LEU A 16 4.57 9.40 -14.33
N THR A 17 3.64 8.82 -13.58
CA THR A 17 2.71 9.54 -12.69
C THR A 17 2.92 9.10 -11.25
N LEU A 18 3.12 10.06 -10.34
CA LEU A 18 3.25 9.78 -8.91
C LEU A 18 1.87 9.55 -8.30
N LEU A 19 1.58 8.31 -7.90
CA LEU A 19 0.28 7.92 -7.32
C LEU A 19 0.33 7.68 -5.81
N TYR A 20 1.52 7.43 -5.27
CA TYR A 20 1.74 7.03 -3.89
C TYR A 20 3.08 7.57 -3.39
N THR A 21 3.12 8.02 -2.13
CA THR A 21 4.35 8.33 -1.39
C THR A 21 4.42 7.52 -0.09
N GLY A 22 5.63 7.23 0.36
CA GLY A 22 5.90 6.35 1.49
C GLY A 22 7.22 6.68 2.18
N ILE A 23 7.31 6.46 3.49
CA ILE A 23 8.57 6.68 4.24
C ILE A 23 9.22 5.42 4.78
N SER A 24 10.52 5.55 5.03
CA SER A 24 11.24 4.70 5.97
C SER A 24 12.54 5.39 6.43
N PRO A 25 12.84 5.42 7.74
CA PRO A 25 12.03 4.92 8.87
C PRO A 25 10.85 5.84 9.22
N TYR A 26 10.00 5.39 10.15
CA TYR A 26 9.01 6.24 10.82
C TYR A 26 9.68 7.22 11.79
N LYS A 27 8.95 8.28 12.14
CA LYS A 27 9.35 9.25 13.18
C LYS A 27 9.78 8.53 14.46
N PRO A 28 10.98 8.84 15.01
CA PRO A 28 11.40 8.30 16.30
C PRO A 28 10.34 8.57 17.38
N PRO A 29 9.96 7.55 18.16
CA PRO A 29 8.94 7.73 19.19
C PRO A 29 9.48 8.55 20.36
N THR A 30 8.64 9.38 20.97
CA THR A 30 8.99 10.24 22.12
C THR A 30 8.84 9.53 23.47
N ASN A 31 8.23 8.34 23.49
CA ASN A 31 7.91 7.57 24.71
C ASN A 31 9.03 6.60 25.15
N GLY A 32 10.29 6.88 24.78
CA GLY A 32 11.44 6.06 25.16
C GLY A 32 11.56 4.70 24.43
N LYS A 33 10.65 4.37 23.51
CA LYS A 33 10.81 3.19 22.64
C LYS A 33 12.01 3.38 21.69
N GLY A 34 12.65 2.26 21.34
CA GLY A 34 13.77 2.28 20.39
C GLY A 34 13.38 2.80 19.00
N ARG A 35 14.35 3.34 18.27
CA ARG A 35 14.18 3.80 16.88
C ARG A 35 13.84 2.61 15.97
N SER A 36 13.07 2.89 14.92
CA SER A 36 12.77 1.87 13.90
C SER A 36 14.04 1.41 13.19
N THR A 37 14.20 0.10 13.07
CA THR A 37 15.30 -0.53 12.30
C THR A 37 14.98 -0.62 10.80
N GLN A 38 13.85 -0.08 10.35
CA GLN A 38 13.44 -0.06 8.95
C GLN A 38 14.28 0.95 8.16
N ASN A 39 14.55 0.61 6.89
CA ASN A 39 15.20 1.49 5.94
C ASN A 39 14.55 1.31 4.56
N ILE A 40 14.87 2.19 3.62
CA ILE A 40 14.26 2.20 2.28
C ILE A 40 14.40 0.84 1.57
N ARG A 41 15.56 0.17 1.69
CA ARG A 41 15.79 -1.15 1.09
C ARG A 41 14.84 -2.21 1.68
N LYS A 42 14.67 -2.25 3.00
CA LYS A 42 13.72 -3.16 3.68
C LYS A 42 12.28 -2.84 3.28
N ARG A 43 11.93 -1.55 3.15
CA ARG A 43 10.58 -1.10 2.77
C ARG A 43 10.23 -1.48 1.34
N ILE A 44 11.13 -1.25 0.39
CA ILE A 44 10.98 -1.67 -1.02
C ILE A 44 10.79 -3.19 -1.10
N LYS A 45 11.66 -3.97 -0.43
CA LYS A 45 11.52 -5.42 -0.36
C LYS A 45 10.15 -5.83 0.19
N THR A 46 9.67 -5.18 1.25
CA THR A 46 8.36 -5.46 1.83
C THR A 46 7.21 -5.18 0.86
N HIS A 47 7.29 -4.11 0.06
CA HIS A 47 6.26 -3.78 -0.92
C HIS A 47 6.25 -4.73 -2.12
N TYR A 48 7.42 -5.15 -2.62
CA TYR A 48 7.51 -5.99 -3.83
C TYR A 48 7.49 -7.49 -3.57
N THR A 49 7.93 -7.97 -2.40
CA THR A 49 8.00 -9.41 -2.10
C THR A 49 7.20 -9.82 -0.86
N GLY A 50 6.52 -8.88 -0.21
CA GLY A 50 5.78 -9.11 1.03
C GLY A 50 4.32 -9.47 0.80
N ASN A 51 3.47 -9.11 1.76
CA ASN A 51 2.02 -9.31 1.66
C ASN A 51 1.26 -8.08 2.18
N ALA A 52 -0.05 -8.03 1.93
CA ALA A 52 -0.90 -6.91 2.30
C ALA A 52 -0.93 -6.61 3.81
N ALA A 53 -0.65 -7.60 4.67
CA ALA A 53 -0.60 -7.39 6.12
C ALA A 53 0.58 -6.50 6.55
N GLY A 54 1.70 -6.55 5.81
CA GLY A 54 2.90 -5.74 6.10
C GLY A 54 3.07 -4.52 5.18
N SER A 55 2.17 -4.34 4.22
CA SER A 55 2.32 -3.36 3.14
C SER A 55 0.98 -2.69 2.84
N THR A 56 0.82 -1.45 3.34
CA THR A 56 -0.36 -0.63 3.04
C THR A 56 -0.54 -0.42 1.54
N LEU A 57 0.55 -0.25 0.78
CA LEU A 57 0.52 -0.13 -0.67
C LEU A 57 -0.07 -1.39 -1.33
N ARG A 58 0.37 -2.59 -0.92
CA ARG A 58 -0.17 -3.85 -1.46
C ARG A 58 -1.63 -4.02 -1.10
N LEU A 59 -2.01 -3.70 0.13
CA LEU A 59 -3.41 -3.75 0.55
C LEU A 59 -4.27 -2.82 -0.32
N THR A 60 -3.82 -1.58 -0.55
CA THR A 60 -4.51 -0.61 -1.40
C THR A 60 -4.61 -1.12 -2.84
N LEU A 61 -3.49 -1.44 -3.48
CA LEU A 61 -3.46 -1.89 -4.87
C LEU A 61 -4.30 -3.14 -5.07
N GLY A 62 -4.08 -4.18 -4.27
CA GLY A 62 -4.80 -5.44 -4.40
C GLY A 62 -6.30 -5.30 -4.16
N CYS A 63 -6.77 -4.32 -3.37
CA CYS A 63 -8.20 -4.05 -3.25
C CYS A 63 -8.78 -3.36 -4.49
N LEU A 64 -7.97 -2.58 -5.22
CA LEU A 64 -8.39 -1.88 -6.45
C LEU A 64 -8.35 -2.78 -7.68
N VAL A 65 -7.39 -3.70 -7.75
CA VAL A 65 -7.18 -4.62 -8.89
C VAL A 65 -7.70 -6.02 -8.64
N ALA A 66 -8.42 -6.26 -7.53
CA ALA A 66 -8.85 -7.59 -7.10
C ALA A 66 -9.53 -8.37 -8.23
N ASP A 67 -10.51 -7.75 -8.88
CA ASP A 67 -11.30 -8.36 -9.94
C ASP A 67 -10.49 -8.54 -11.25
N GLU A 68 -9.60 -7.58 -11.56
CA GLU A 68 -8.72 -7.63 -12.74
C GLU A 68 -7.69 -8.76 -12.64
N VAL A 69 -7.07 -8.92 -11.47
CA VAL A 69 -5.99 -9.89 -11.23
C VAL A 69 -6.55 -11.25 -10.81
N GLY A 70 -7.81 -11.33 -10.37
CA GLY A 70 -8.43 -12.54 -9.86
C GLY A 70 -7.94 -12.92 -8.46
N ILE A 71 -7.82 -11.94 -7.55
CA ILE A 71 -7.35 -12.14 -6.18
C ILE A 71 -8.40 -11.71 -5.15
N GLU A 72 -8.36 -12.34 -3.98
CA GLU A 72 -9.32 -12.06 -2.90
C GLU A 72 -8.57 -11.81 -1.59
N LEU A 73 -8.98 -10.76 -0.86
CA LEU A 73 -8.43 -10.49 0.45
C LEU A 73 -8.97 -11.53 1.45
N ARG A 74 -8.07 -12.12 2.25
CA ARG A 74 -8.39 -13.20 3.21
C ARG A 74 -7.82 -12.88 4.58
N ARG A 75 -8.57 -13.27 5.61
CA ARG A 75 -8.05 -13.33 6.98
C ARG A 75 -7.16 -14.56 7.14
N VAL A 76 -6.04 -14.41 7.84
CA VAL A 76 -5.06 -15.50 8.03
C VAL A 76 -4.60 -15.67 9.47
N GLY A 77 -4.16 -16.88 9.82
CA GLY A 77 -3.59 -17.22 11.13
C GLY A 77 -4.60 -17.02 12.26
N SER A 78 -4.36 -16.06 13.15
CA SER A 78 -5.29 -15.71 14.25
C SER A 78 -6.54 -14.94 13.79
N GLY A 79 -6.73 -14.74 12.48
CA GLY A 79 -7.84 -13.96 11.91
C GLY A 79 -7.65 -12.45 11.94
N LYS A 80 -6.63 -11.94 12.65
CA LYS A 80 -6.37 -10.50 12.79
C LYS A 80 -5.62 -9.88 11.60
N ARG A 81 -5.03 -10.70 10.73
CA ARG A 81 -4.20 -10.26 9.60
C ARG A 81 -4.92 -10.52 8.29
N TYR A 82 -4.75 -9.58 7.35
CA TYR A 82 -5.33 -9.67 6.00
C TYR A 82 -4.22 -9.80 4.96
N THR A 83 -4.33 -10.79 4.07
CA THR A 83 -3.43 -10.98 2.93
C THR A 83 -4.23 -11.39 1.71
N PHE A 84 -3.64 -11.33 0.51
CA PHE A 84 -4.24 -11.96 -0.67
C PHE A 84 -3.93 -13.47 -0.77
N HIS A 85 -3.44 -14.07 0.32
CA HIS A 85 -3.00 -15.48 0.40
C HIS A 85 -2.12 -15.89 -0.79
N ILE A 86 -2.54 -16.88 -1.60
CA ILE A 86 -1.80 -17.32 -2.80
C ILE A 86 -1.80 -16.25 -3.91
N GLY A 87 -2.77 -15.33 -3.89
CA GLY A 87 -2.88 -14.21 -4.82
C GLY A 87 -1.82 -13.13 -4.61
N GLU A 88 -1.03 -13.18 -3.54
CA GLU A 88 0.08 -12.24 -3.36
C GLU A 88 1.14 -12.39 -4.47
N THR A 89 1.39 -13.59 -4.98
CA THR A 89 2.30 -13.79 -6.13
C THR A 89 1.73 -13.16 -7.40
N LEU A 90 0.42 -13.27 -7.64
CA LEU A 90 -0.26 -12.61 -8.78
C LEU A 90 -0.20 -11.08 -8.65
N LEU A 91 -0.44 -10.55 -7.45
CA LEU A 91 -0.29 -9.11 -7.18
C LEU A 91 1.15 -8.64 -7.39
N SER A 92 2.15 -9.44 -6.98
CA SER A 92 3.56 -9.12 -7.23
C SER A 92 3.88 -9.04 -8.72
N LYS A 93 3.37 -9.97 -9.53
CA LYS A 93 3.52 -9.93 -11.00
C LYS A 93 2.86 -8.67 -11.57
N TRP A 94 1.62 -8.39 -11.20
CA TRP A 94 0.92 -7.20 -11.65
C TRP A 94 1.67 -5.92 -11.28
N MET A 95 2.19 -5.81 -10.05
CA MET A 95 3.00 -4.67 -9.62
C MET A 95 4.31 -4.55 -10.41
N ALA A 96 4.97 -5.66 -10.77
CA ALA A 96 6.20 -5.61 -11.56
C ALA A 96 5.95 -5.09 -12.98
N GLU A 97 4.78 -5.37 -13.56
CA GLU A 97 4.39 -4.93 -14.90
C GLU A 97 3.84 -3.49 -14.92
N ASN A 98 3.21 -3.04 -13.82
CA ASN A 98 2.43 -1.80 -13.80
C ASN A 98 2.96 -0.71 -12.86
N ALA A 99 3.94 -1.00 -12.00
CA ALA A 99 4.42 -0.07 -10.98
C ALA A 99 5.94 0.06 -10.96
N LEU A 100 6.40 1.30 -10.97
CA LEU A 100 7.79 1.68 -10.73
C LEU A 100 7.91 2.36 -9.37
N VAL A 101 9.09 2.24 -8.75
CA VAL A 101 9.42 2.92 -7.50
C VAL A 101 10.70 3.74 -7.67
N SER A 102 10.64 4.98 -7.19
CA SER A 102 11.78 5.86 -7.00
C SER A 102 11.93 6.19 -5.52
N TRP A 103 13.14 6.59 -5.11
CA TRP A 103 13.42 6.97 -3.73
C TRP A 103 14.41 8.11 -3.67
N ILE A 104 14.32 8.86 -2.57
CA ILE A 104 15.25 9.93 -2.20
C ILE A 104 15.67 9.74 -0.74
N ALA A 105 16.90 10.11 -0.43
CA ALA A 105 17.36 10.16 0.95
C ALA A 105 16.93 11.49 1.58
N HIS A 106 16.41 11.43 2.81
CA HIS A 106 16.05 12.60 3.61
C HIS A 106 16.28 12.25 5.08
N GLU A 107 16.75 13.20 5.89
CA GLU A 107 17.06 12.98 7.30
C GLU A 107 15.79 12.72 8.12
N GLU A 108 14.74 13.47 7.82
CA GLU A 108 13.42 13.40 8.47
C GLU A 108 12.35 13.02 7.44
N PRO A 109 12.31 11.77 6.94
CA PRO A 109 11.41 11.39 5.86
C PRO A 109 9.93 11.55 6.25
N TRP A 110 9.58 11.43 7.53
CA TRP A 110 8.21 11.62 8.02
C TRP A 110 7.68 13.04 7.78
N ASP A 111 8.47 14.08 8.06
CA ASP A 111 8.03 15.47 7.83
C ASP A 111 7.98 15.79 6.33
N LEU A 112 8.77 15.09 5.50
CA LEU A 112 8.67 15.19 4.04
C LEU A 112 7.39 14.53 3.51
N GLU A 113 7.02 13.34 3.98
CA GLU A 113 5.79 12.66 3.54
C GLU A 113 4.54 13.45 3.88
N ASP A 114 4.45 14.01 5.08
CA ASP A 114 3.32 14.87 5.47
C ASP A 114 3.17 16.06 4.51
N ARG A 115 4.29 16.72 4.15
CA ARG A 115 4.30 17.82 3.18
C ARG A 115 3.90 17.36 1.78
N LEU A 116 4.38 16.21 1.31
CA LEU A 116 4.04 15.67 0.00
C LEU A 116 2.56 15.29 -0.07
N ILE A 117 2.02 14.62 0.94
CA ILE A 117 0.59 14.27 1.02
C ILE A 117 -0.27 15.53 1.12
N ALA A 118 0.18 16.57 1.82
CA ALA A 118 -0.56 17.82 1.94
C ALA A 118 -0.57 18.66 0.66
N SER A 119 0.48 18.58 -0.16
CA SER A 119 0.67 19.45 -1.34
C SER A 119 0.40 18.78 -2.69
N LEU A 120 0.56 17.46 -2.81
CA LEU A 120 0.48 16.73 -4.07
C LEU A 120 -0.80 15.90 -4.17
N ASP A 121 -1.28 15.69 -5.38
CA ASP A 121 -2.35 14.73 -5.64
C ASP A 121 -1.74 13.31 -5.70
N VAL A 122 -1.85 12.56 -4.60
CA VAL A 122 -1.33 11.20 -4.44
C VAL A 122 -2.47 10.23 -4.07
N PRO A 123 -3.30 9.81 -5.04
CA PRO A 123 -4.60 9.19 -4.79
C PRO A 123 -4.56 7.85 -4.06
N LEU A 124 -3.40 7.16 -4.01
CA LEU A 124 -3.27 5.87 -3.33
C LEU A 124 -2.89 5.99 -1.84
N ASN A 125 -2.55 7.18 -1.35
CA ASN A 125 -2.36 7.45 0.07
C ASN A 125 -3.72 7.66 0.74
N LEU A 126 -4.03 6.89 1.79
CA LEU A 126 -5.23 7.12 2.62
C LEU A 126 -4.92 7.95 3.86
N ASP A 127 -3.80 7.68 4.53
CA ASP A 127 -3.46 8.39 5.76
C ASP A 127 -3.10 9.85 5.44
N GLY A 128 -3.62 10.80 6.23
CA GLY A 128 -3.42 12.25 6.01
C GLY A 128 -4.04 12.84 4.72
N ASN A 129 -4.73 12.05 3.89
CA ASN A 129 -5.09 12.46 2.52
C ASN A 129 -6.61 12.57 2.26
N SER A 130 -7.40 12.91 3.28
CA SER A 130 -8.87 13.00 3.17
C SER A 130 -9.38 14.05 2.17
N ARG A 131 -8.52 15.01 1.79
CA ARG A 131 -8.81 16.04 0.78
C ARG A 131 -8.81 15.51 -0.66
N ASN A 132 -8.21 14.35 -0.89
CA ASN A 132 -8.10 13.80 -2.24
C ASN A 132 -9.47 13.36 -2.76
N SER A 133 -9.79 13.68 -4.02
CA SER A 133 -11.09 13.35 -4.62
C SER A 133 -11.36 11.84 -4.65
N PHE A 134 -10.32 11.02 -4.74
CA PHE A 134 -10.42 9.56 -4.74
C PHE A 134 -10.48 8.93 -3.33
N TYR A 135 -10.27 9.72 -2.27
CA TYR A 135 -10.17 9.22 -0.89
C TYR A 135 -11.36 8.35 -0.47
N LEU A 136 -12.59 8.82 -0.71
CA LEU A 136 -13.80 8.09 -0.31
C LEU A 136 -13.95 6.77 -1.08
N GLN A 137 -13.64 6.76 -2.37
CA GLN A 137 -13.71 5.57 -3.21
C GLN A 137 -12.66 4.54 -2.77
N LEU A 138 -11.42 4.97 -2.53
CA LEU A 138 -10.36 4.10 -2.05
C LEU A 138 -10.67 3.53 -0.65
N LYS A 139 -11.20 4.35 0.24
CA LYS A 139 -11.64 3.92 1.59
C LYS A 139 -12.76 2.89 1.49
N ALA A 140 -13.74 3.11 0.60
CA ALA A 140 -14.84 2.19 0.35
C ALA A 140 -14.36 0.85 -0.23
N ALA A 141 -13.46 0.87 -1.21
CA ALA A 141 -12.88 -0.34 -1.81
C ALA A 141 -12.17 -1.21 -0.76
N ARG A 142 -11.30 -0.61 0.06
CA ARG A 142 -10.64 -1.33 1.17
C ARG A 142 -11.63 -1.84 2.21
N ALA A 143 -12.66 -1.07 2.56
CA ALA A 143 -13.67 -1.50 3.51
C ALA A 143 -14.51 -2.67 2.98
N ALA A 144 -14.90 -2.63 1.70
CA ALA A 144 -15.63 -3.71 1.05
C ALA A 144 -14.81 -5.00 0.98
N ALA A 145 -13.53 -4.92 0.60
CA ALA A 145 -12.64 -6.08 0.57
C ALA A 145 -12.47 -6.71 1.97
N LYS A 146 -12.34 -5.88 3.02
CA LYS A 146 -12.28 -6.38 4.41
C LYS A 146 -13.57 -7.05 4.86
N ARG A 147 -14.74 -6.44 4.60
CA ARG A 147 -16.03 -7.06 4.95
C ARG A 147 -16.20 -8.42 4.28
N ARG A 148 -15.90 -8.54 2.98
CA ARG A 148 -15.91 -9.84 2.30
C ARG A 148 -14.95 -10.84 2.96
N ALA A 149 -13.74 -10.41 3.31
CA ALA A 149 -12.78 -11.25 4.02
C ALA A 149 -13.26 -11.66 5.44
N ASP A 150 -14.09 -10.83 6.08
CA ASP A 150 -14.70 -11.10 7.38
C ASP A 150 -15.81 -12.15 7.32
N ASP A 151 -16.51 -12.26 6.19
CA ASP A 151 -17.54 -13.28 5.95
C ASP A 151 -16.94 -14.63 5.52
N LEU A 152 -15.67 -14.64 5.13
CA LEU A 152 -14.96 -15.85 4.68
C LEU A 152 -14.22 -16.57 5.83
N PRO A 153 -14.01 -17.89 5.69
CA PRO A 153 -13.17 -18.65 6.61
C PRO A 153 -11.73 -18.11 6.67
N VAL A 154 -11.18 -18.13 7.87
CA VAL A 154 -9.78 -17.80 8.14
C VAL A 154 -8.89 -18.90 7.56
N LEU A 155 -7.87 -18.50 6.81
CA LEU A 155 -6.89 -19.42 6.22
C LEU A 155 -5.64 -19.57 7.11
N PRO A 156 -4.85 -20.63 6.93
CA PRO A 156 -3.52 -20.73 7.54
C PRO A 156 -2.65 -19.51 7.19
N ASN A 157 -1.66 -19.21 8.03
CA ASN A 157 -0.73 -18.12 7.74
C ASN A 157 0.23 -18.55 6.61
N PRO A 158 0.20 -17.90 5.42
CA PRO A 158 1.04 -18.29 4.30
C PRO A 158 2.51 -17.84 4.46
N GLY A 159 2.86 -17.15 5.55
CA GLY A 159 4.19 -16.59 5.74
C GLY A 159 4.43 -15.37 4.85
N VAL A 160 5.55 -15.36 4.13
CA VAL A 160 5.88 -14.30 3.16
C VAL A 160 5.17 -14.65 1.85
N GLY A 161 4.10 -13.91 1.51
CA GLY A 161 3.18 -14.31 0.44
C GLY A 161 3.59 -13.89 -0.97
N GLY A 162 4.43 -12.85 -1.13
CA GLY A 162 4.68 -12.22 -2.44
C GLY A 162 5.92 -12.72 -3.17
N ARG A 163 6.45 -13.90 -2.83
CA ARG A 163 7.55 -14.56 -3.55
C ARG A 163 7.02 -15.50 -4.63
#